data_AF-K9RL91-F1
#
_entry.id   AF-K9RL91-F1
#
_cell.length_a   1.000
_cell.length_b   1.000
_cell.length_c   1.000
_cell.angle_alpha   90.00
_cell.angle_beta   90.00
_cell.angle_gamma   90.00
#
_symmetry.space_group_name_H-M   'P 1'
#
loop_
_entity.id
_entity.type
_entity.pdbx_description
1 polymer ?
#
loop_
_entity_poly.entity_id
_entity_poly.type
_entity_poly.pdbx_seq_one_letter_code
_entity_poly.pdbx_strand_id
1 'polypeptide(L)'
;MTLEGLDQFVSYCKRIQPQSPEDIKRFFEGVIGFPYDKELLLQSYLYLNIKNFFPSCSELLLFEKSPIADYTDLGKCDFVYLTSDRRLFLIETKFIDTTASGATERKRRNKHRNKVFEQVTTLKNRFGQYWNIQVGELECGVFTTDPEIDWRGDSINVTTKSVSIRDLEQWRISRKAFRHT
;
A
#
# COMPACT_ATOMS: atom_id res chain seq x y z
N MET A 1 -26.85 -18.01 -9.83
CA MET A 1 -26.11 -17.39 -8.71
C MET A 1 -24.68 -17.19 -9.18
N THR A 2 -24.35 -15.96 -9.54
CA THR A 2 -23.09 -15.57 -10.18
C THR A 2 -21.98 -15.49 -9.14
N LEU A 3 -20.88 -16.20 -9.35
CA LEU A 3 -19.63 -16.03 -8.61
C LEU A 3 -19.22 -14.54 -8.69
N GLU A 4 -19.18 -13.93 -7.52
CA GLU A 4 -19.13 -12.51 -7.21
C GLU A 4 -17.83 -11.88 -7.73
N GLY A 5 -17.87 -10.64 -8.24
CA GLY A 5 -16.74 -9.98 -8.93
C GLY A 5 -15.42 -9.98 -8.15
N LEU A 6 -15.49 -10.10 -6.82
CA LEU A 6 -14.37 -10.33 -5.93
C LEU A 6 -13.59 -11.61 -6.25
N ASP A 7 -14.26 -12.76 -6.40
CA ASP A 7 -13.59 -14.05 -6.65
C ASP A 7 -12.89 -14.06 -8.01
N GLN A 8 -13.50 -13.38 -9.00
CA GLN A 8 -12.89 -13.18 -10.31
C GLN A 8 -11.62 -12.34 -10.20
N PHE A 9 -11.66 -11.25 -9.43
CA PHE A 9 -10.49 -10.41 -9.19
C PHE A 9 -9.37 -11.15 -8.44
N VAL A 10 -9.70 -11.88 -7.37
CA VAL A 10 -8.72 -12.70 -6.62
C VAL A 10 -8.05 -13.72 -7.53
N SER A 11 -8.84 -14.41 -8.36
CA SER A 11 -8.33 -15.39 -9.33
C SER A 11 -7.42 -14.73 -10.37
N TYR A 12 -7.78 -13.53 -10.85
CA TYR A 12 -6.94 -12.74 -11.75
C TYR A 12 -5.60 -12.38 -11.09
N CYS A 13 -5.61 -11.92 -9.83
CA CYS A 13 -4.41 -11.54 -9.09
C CYS A 13 -3.42 -12.71 -8.99
N LYS A 14 -3.92 -13.89 -8.61
CA LYS A 14 -3.12 -15.11 -8.48
C LYS A 14 -2.43 -15.51 -9.79
N ARG A 15 -3.04 -15.20 -10.93
CA ARG A 15 -2.43 -15.44 -12.26
C ARG A 15 -1.32 -14.44 -12.57
N ILE A 16 -1.52 -13.15 -12.26
CA ILE A 16 -0.55 -12.10 -12.64
C ILE A 16 0.55 -11.89 -11.59
N GLN A 17 0.35 -12.35 -10.37
CA GLN A 17 1.32 -12.37 -9.28
C GLN A 17 1.45 -13.79 -8.71
N PRO A 18 2.08 -14.71 -9.47
CA PRO A 18 2.17 -16.12 -9.09
C PRO A 18 3.23 -16.40 -8.00
N GLN A 19 3.97 -15.38 -7.57
CA GLN A 19 5.01 -15.51 -6.54
C GLN A 19 4.39 -16.03 -5.22
N SER A 20 5.08 -16.98 -4.58
CA SER A 20 4.69 -17.47 -3.26
C SER A 20 4.81 -16.37 -2.19
N PRO A 21 4.06 -16.46 -1.07
CA PRO A 21 4.25 -15.55 0.07
C PRO A 21 5.70 -15.52 0.56
N GLU A 22 6.40 -16.65 0.56
CA GLU A 22 7.81 -16.76 0.95
C GLU A 22 8.74 -16.00 0.00
N ASP A 23 8.51 -16.09 -1.31
CA ASP A 23 9.31 -15.36 -2.30
C ASP A 23 9.10 -13.86 -2.22
N ILE A 24 7.84 -13.42 -2.04
CA ILE A 24 7.53 -12.01 -1.83
C ILE A 24 8.17 -11.51 -0.54
N LYS A 25 8.11 -12.29 0.54
CA LYS A 25 8.78 -11.96 1.79
C LYS A 25 10.28 -11.82 1.61
N ARG A 26 10.94 -12.76 0.93
CA ARG A 26 12.38 -12.68 0.62
C ARG A 26 12.73 -11.44 -0.19
N PHE A 27 11.88 -11.05 -1.14
CA PHE A 27 12.05 -9.82 -1.91
C PHE A 27 12.09 -8.59 -1.00
N PHE A 28 11.05 -8.36 -0.20
CA PHE A 28 11.00 -7.19 0.70
C PHE A 28 12.08 -7.22 1.79
N GLU A 29 12.45 -8.41 2.25
CA GLU A 29 13.59 -8.59 3.13
C GLU A 29 14.93 -8.22 2.46
N GLY A 30 15.09 -8.51 1.17
CA GLY A 30 16.26 -8.12 0.38
C GLY A 30 16.42 -6.60 0.27
N VAL A 31 15.31 -5.88 0.12
CA VAL A 31 15.29 -4.40 0.08
C VAL A 31 15.86 -3.77 1.36
N ILE A 32 15.71 -4.40 2.53
CA ILE A 32 16.30 -3.90 3.78
C ILE A 32 17.83 -3.77 3.63
N GLY A 33 18.46 -4.77 3.01
CA GLY A 33 19.90 -4.78 2.71
C GLY A 33 20.30 -3.66 1.76
N PHE A 34 19.54 -3.52 0.67
CA PHE A 34 19.81 -2.61 -0.44
C PHE A 34 18.53 -1.87 -0.87
N PRO A 35 18.16 -0.77 -0.17
CA PRO A 35 16.98 -0.02 -0.55
C PRO A 35 17.27 0.79 -1.80
N TYR A 36 16.70 0.37 -2.93
CA TYR A 36 16.84 1.06 -4.22
C TYR A 36 16.32 2.50 -4.16
N ASP A 37 15.22 2.72 -3.45
CA ASP A 37 14.69 4.03 -3.13
C ASP A 37 13.93 4.02 -1.79
N LYS A 38 13.48 5.20 -1.36
CA LYS A 38 12.80 5.42 -0.08
C LYS A 38 11.35 4.91 -0.05
N GLU A 39 10.68 4.87 -1.20
CA GLU A 39 9.32 4.36 -1.32
C GLU A 39 9.32 2.84 -1.16
N LEU A 40 10.20 2.14 -1.86
CA LEU A 40 10.33 0.69 -1.75
C LEU A 40 10.77 0.26 -0.34
N LEU A 41 11.60 1.06 0.34
CA LEU A 41 11.92 0.82 1.75
C LEU A 41 10.69 0.97 2.66
N LEU A 42 9.85 1.99 2.44
CA LEU A 42 8.61 2.18 3.18
C LEU A 42 7.61 1.04 2.92
N GLN A 43 7.48 0.61 1.68
CA GLN A 43 6.65 -0.54 1.29
C GLN A 43 7.15 -1.83 1.94
N SER A 44 8.47 -2.06 1.97
CA SER A 44 9.07 -3.20 2.65
C SER A 44 8.79 -3.20 4.15
N TYR A 45 8.87 -2.02 4.77
CA TYR A 45 8.50 -1.86 6.18
C TYR A 45 7.03 -2.19 6.40
N LEU A 46 6.14 -1.66 5.57
CA LEU A 46 4.71 -1.94 5.69
C LEU A 46 4.42 -3.44 5.54
N TYR A 47 4.90 -4.07 4.47
CA TYR A 47 4.66 -5.49 4.19
C TYR A 47 5.09 -6.38 5.37
N LEU A 48 6.31 -6.17 5.87
CA LEU A 48 6.89 -6.98 6.95
C LEU A 48 6.28 -6.70 8.33
N ASN A 49 5.49 -5.65 8.46
CA ASN A 49 4.82 -5.26 9.70
C ASN A 49 3.31 -5.06 9.51
N ILE A 50 2.72 -5.62 8.45
CA ILE A 50 1.37 -5.28 7.99
C ILE A 50 0.33 -5.44 9.11
N LYS A 51 0.48 -6.48 9.94
CA LYS A 51 -0.42 -6.78 11.05
C LYS A 51 -0.41 -5.74 12.17
N ASN A 52 0.66 -4.96 12.31
CA ASN A 52 0.73 -3.88 13.31
C ASN A 52 -0.06 -2.63 12.86
N PHE A 53 -0.24 -2.45 11.56
CA PHE A 53 -0.87 -1.27 10.98
C PHE A 53 -2.29 -1.54 10.47
N PHE A 54 -2.48 -2.68 9.80
CA PHE A 54 -3.74 -3.12 9.21
C PHE A 54 -3.98 -4.60 9.58
N PRO A 55 -4.48 -4.89 10.80
CA PRO A 55 -4.63 -6.26 11.30
C PRO A 55 -5.53 -7.16 10.45
N SER A 56 -6.52 -6.58 9.77
CA SER A 56 -7.48 -7.29 8.90
C SER A 56 -6.85 -7.85 7.63
N CYS A 57 -5.74 -7.28 7.13
CA CYS A 57 -5.06 -7.74 5.91
C CYS A 57 -4.53 -9.17 6.09
N SER A 58 -5.10 -10.16 5.38
CA SER A 58 -4.74 -11.58 5.54
C SER A 58 -3.85 -12.12 4.43
N GLU A 59 -4.15 -11.84 3.17
CA GLU A 59 -3.42 -12.37 2.00
C GLU A 59 -3.05 -11.20 1.08
N LEU A 60 -1.76 -11.06 0.74
CA LEU A 60 -1.34 -10.09 -0.26
C LEU A 60 -1.66 -10.65 -1.66
N LEU A 61 -2.54 -9.95 -2.39
CA LEU A 61 -2.93 -10.33 -3.75
C LEU A 61 -2.05 -9.70 -4.82
N LEU A 62 -1.77 -8.39 -4.70
CA LEU A 62 -0.96 -7.61 -5.66
C LEU A 62 -0.05 -6.62 -4.94
N PHE A 63 1.15 -6.39 -5.47
CA PHE A 63 1.96 -5.22 -5.15
C PHE A 63 2.59 -4.64 -6.41
N GLU A 64 2.66 -3.31 -6.51
CA GLU A 64 3.29 -2.56 -7.62
C GLU A 64 2.81 -2.97 -9.03
N LYS A 65 1.57 -3.47 -9.12
CA LYS A 65 0.98 -4.02 -10.35
C LYS A 65 -0.31 -3.32 -10.70
N SER A 66 -0.56 -3.25 -12.01
CA SER A 66 -1.87 -2.86 -12.49
C SER A 66 -2.85 -4.00 -12.17
N PRO A 67 -3.97 -3.70 -11.52
CA PRO A 67 -5.02 -4.66 -11.19
C PRO A 67 -5.95 -4.93 -12.37
N ILE A 68 -5.73 -4.27 -13.51
CA ILE A 68 -6.49 -4.40 -14.75
C ILE A 68 -5.49 -4.55 -15.89
N ALA A 69 -5.61 -5.63 -16.67
CA ALA A 69 -4.76 -5.86 -17.83
C ALA A 69 -5.06 -4.79 -18.90
N ASP A 70 -4.02 -4.33 -19.60
CA ASP A 70 -4.08 -3.41 -20.76
C ASP A 70 -4.47 -1.94 -20.47
N TYR A 71 -4.72 -1.58 -19.21
CA TYR A 71 -5.04 -0.20 -18.80
C TYR A 71 -4.05 0.34 -17.76
N THR A 72 -2.83 0.65 -18.20
CA THR A 72 -1.77 1.21 -17.34
C THR A 72 -2.05 2.65 -16.88
N ASP A 73 -2.91 3.35 -17.62
CA ASP A 73 -3.44 4.69 -17.31
C ASP A 73 -4.41 4.68 -16.12
N LEU A 74 -5.00 3.52 -15.82
CA LEU A 74 -5.90 3.36 -14.67
C LEU A 74 -5.17 3.26 -13.32
N GLY A 75 -3.84 3.24 -13.33
CA GLY A 75 -3.00 3.35 -12.13
C GLY A 75 -2.62 2.00 -11.54
N LYS A 76 -1.45 1.96 -10.90
CA LYS A 76 -0.99 0.83 -10.10
C LYS A 76 -1.40 1.06 -8.65
N CYS A 77 -1.72 -0.02 -7.95
CA CYS A 77 -1.88 0.00 -6.50
C CYS A 77 -0.58 -0.49 -5.87
N ASP A 78 -0.11 0.19 -4.83
CA ASP A 78 1.11 -0.25 -4.11
C ASP A 78 0.89 -1.61 -3.46
N PHE A 79 -0.23 -1.80 -2.77
CA PHE A 79 -0.65 -3.09 -2.22
C PHE A 79 -2.15 -3.31 -2.34
N VAL A 80 -2.54 -4.53 -2.71
CA VAL A 80 -3.91 -5.03 -2.62
C VAL A 80 -3.93 -6.27 -1.75
N TYR A 81 -4.63 -6.19 -0.63
CA TYR A 81 -4.82 -7.33 0.27
C TYR A 81 -6.25 -7.86 0.18
N LEU A 82 -6.41 -9.17 0.35
CA LEU A 82 -7.65 -9.76 0.82
C LEU A 82 -7.67 -9.67 2.34
N THR A 83 -8.78 -9.21 2.92
CA THR A 83 -8.97 -9.16 4.37
C THR A 83 -9.57 -10.46 4.90
N SER A 84 -9.49 -10.65 6.23
CA SER A 84 -10.08 -11.81 6.91
C SER A 84 -11.60 -11.93 6.76
N ASP A 85 -12.31 -10.82 6.53
CA ASP A 85 -13.75 -10.77 6.26
C ASP A 85 -14.09 -10.76 4.77
N ARG A 86 -13.14 -11.17 3.91
CA ARG A 86 -13.29 -11.29 2.45
C ARG A 86 -13.65 -9.97 1.75
N ARG A 87 -12.94 -8.90 2.09
CA ARG A 87 -12.96 -7.62 1.37
C ARG A 87 -11.60 -7.34 0.73
N LEU A 88 -11.57 -6.42 -0.22
CA LEU A 88 -10.31 -5.91 -0.75
C LEU A 88 -9.86 -4.69 0.03
N PHE A 89 -8.60 -4.68 0.43
CA PHE A 89 -7.95 -3.54 1.05
C PHE A 89 -6.92 -2.98 0.08
N LEU A 90 -7.21 -1.80 -0.47
CA LEU A 90 -6.31 -1.06 -1.34
C LEU A 90 -5.47 -0.13 -0.48
N ILE A 91 -4.16 -0.29 -0.51
CA ILE A 91 -3.24 0.53 0.29
C ILE A 91 -2.27 1.24 -0.65
N GLU A 92 -2.27 2.56 -0.56
CA GLU A 92 -1.26 3.41 -1.19
C GLU A 92 -0.23 3.84 -0.15
N THR A 93 1.04 3.85 -0.56
CA THR A 93 2.15 4.30 0.29
C THR A 93 2.72 5.62 -0.22
N LYS A 94 3.25 6.42 0.69
CA LYS A 94 3.98 7.63 0.29
C LYS A 94 5.07 8.00 1.28
N PHE A 95 6.30 8.01 0.82
CA PHE A 95 7.41 8.64 1.51
C PHE A 95 7.27 10.16 1.38
N ILE A 96 7.09 10.81 2.52
CA ILE A 96 6.97 12.25 2.64
C ILE A 96 8.11 12.73 3.54
N ASP A 97 9.04 13.49 2.96
CA ASP A 97 10.17 14.03 3.71
C ASP A 97 9.71 15.13 4.67
N THR A 98 9.53 14.73 5.94
CA THR A 98 9.16 15.62 7.05
C THR A 98 10.36 16.33 7.67
N THR A 99 11.59 15.97 7.28
CA THR A 99 12.81 16.59 7.80
C THR A 99 13.21 17.85 7.02
N ALA A 100 12.84 17.93 5.75
CA ALA A 100 13.09 19.09 4.91
C ALA A 100 12.21 20.28 5.33
N SER A 101 12.80 21.47 5.48
CA SER A 101 12.12 22.68 5.96
C SER A 101 12.01 23.77 4.88
N GLY A 102 11.21 24.80 5.15
CA GLY A 102 10.96 25.91 4.22
C GLY A 102 9.62 25.83 3.48
N ALA A 103 9.23 26.94 2.85
CA ALA A 103 7.91 27.11 2.22
C ALA A 103 7.69 26.14 1.04
N THR A 104 8.71 25.95 0.20
CA THR A 104 8.69 25.01 -0.93
C THR A 104 8.45 23.59 -0.46
N GLU A 105 9.17 23.17 0.59
CA GLU A 105 9.05 21.83 1.17
C GLU A 105 7.69 21.60 1.81
N ARG A 106 7.16 22.60 2.52
CA ARG A 106 5.80 22.56 3.04
C ARG A 106 4.76 22.39 1.93
N LYS A 107 4.88 23.13 0.82
CA LYS A 107 3.98 23.01 -0.34
C LYS A 107 4.10 21.62 -0.99
N ARG A 108 5.33 21.09 -1.11
CA ARG A 108 5.59 19.74 -1.64
C ARG A 108 4.94 18.65 -0.77
N ARG A 109 5.09 18.73 0.56
CA ARG A 109 4.43 17.81 1.50
C ARG A 109 2.92 17.84 1.37
N ASN A 110 2.31 19.03 1.38
CA ASN A 110 0.86 19.17 1.20
C ASN A 110 0.39 18.55 -0.11
N LYS A 111 1.14 18.75 -1.21
CA LYS A 111 0.85 18.10 -2.49
C LYS A 111 0.91 16.57 -2.38
N HIS A 112 1.94 16.02 -1.74
CA HIS A 112 2.07 14.56 -1.56
C HIS A 112 0.95 13.98 -0.69
N ARG A 113 0.59 14.65 0.41
CA ARG A 113 -0.54 14.28 1.29
C ARG A 113 -1.83 14.18 0.49
N ASN A 114 -2.17 15.21 -0.30
CA ASN A 114 -3.40 15.19 -1.09
C ASN A 114 -3.36 14.14 -2.19
N LYS A 115 -2.21 14.00 -2.87
CA LYS A 115 -2.07 13.09 -4.01
C LYS A 115 -2.28 11.63 -3.61
N VAL A 116 -1.74 11.19 -2.48
CA VAL A 116 -1.88 9.77 -2.07
C VAL A 116 -3.35 9.41 -1.78
N PHE A 117 -4.13 10.32 -1.22
CA PHE A 117 -5.57 10.12 -1.04
C PHE A 117 -6.36 10.11 -2.34
N GLU A 118 -6.01 11.01 -3.26
CA GLU A 118 -6.59 11.04 -4.60
C GLU A 118 -6.34 9.73 -5.34
N GLN A 119 -5.11 9.19 -5.24
CA GLN A 119 -4.73 7.90 -5.84
C GLN A 119 -5.58 6.76 -5.29
N VAL A 120 -5.61 6.56 -3.96
CA VAL A 120 -6.34 5.42 -3.37
C VAL A 120 -7.85 5.50 -3.62
N THR A 121 -8.41 6.72 -3.57
CA THR A 121 -9.83 6.99 -3.87
C THR A 121 -10.16 6.66 -5.32
N THR A 122 -9.31 7.12 -6.24
CA THR A 122 -9.49 6.88 -7.68
C THR A 122 -9.40 5.38 -7.98
N LEU A 123 -8.44 4.68 -7.37
CA LEU A 123 -8.29 3.23 -7.50
C LEU A 123 -9.53 2.50 -7.00
N LYS A 124 -10.06 2.85 -5.82
CA LYS A 124 -11.30 2.25 -5.29
C LYS A 124 -12.47 2.35 -6.26
N ASN A 125 -12.71 3.53 -6.81
CA ASN A 125 -13.80 3.73 -7.76
C ASN A 125 -13.59 2.92 -9.05
N ARG A 126 -12.37 2.91 -9.59
CA ARG A 126 -12.02 2.15 -10.80
C ARG A 126 -12.15 0.64 -10.59
N PHE A 127 -11.73 0.11 -9.44
CA PHE A 127 -11.88 -1.30 -9.10
C PHE A 127 -13.34 -1.70 -9.01
N GLY A 128 -14.14 -0.94 -8.25
CA GLY A 128 -15.56 -1.23 -8.09
C GLY A 128 -16.28 -1.27 -9.42
N GLN A 129 -15.99 -0.33 -10.32
CA GLN A 129 -16.58 -0.28 -11.65
C GLN A 129 -16.12 -1.41 -12.57
N TYR A 130 -14.80 -1.66 -12.67
CA TYR A 130 -14.27 -2.63 -13.63
C TYR A 130 -14.57 -4.07 -13.23
N TRP A 131 -14.37 -4.41 -11.96
CA TRP A 131 -14.57 -5.75 -11.45
C TRP A 131 -16.00 -6.00 -10.95
N ASN A 132 -16.87 -5.00 -11.03
CA ASN A 132 -18.24 -5.05 -10.51
C ASN A 132 -18.30 -5.48 -9.03
N ILE A 133 -17.43 -4.87 -8.21
CA ILE A 133 -17.31 -5.10 -6.77
C ILE A 133 -18.02 -3.96 -6.04
N GLN A 134 -18.80 -4.29 -5.00
CA GLN A 134 -19.52 -3.25 -4.26
C GLN A 134 -18.53 -2.34 -3.53
N VAL A 135 -18.82 -1.04 -3.48
CA VAL A 135 -17.95 -0.04 -2.83
C VAL A 135 -17.73 -0.36 -1.34
N GLY A 136 -18.70 -1.02 -0.69
CA GLY A 136 -18.60 -1.49 0.69
C GLY A 136 -17.68 -2.70 0.90
N GLU A 137 -17.31 -3.40 -0.17
CA GLU A 137 -16.33 -4.50 -0.16
C GLU A 137 -14.90 -4.01 -0.46
N LEU A 138 -14.73 -2.70 -0.64
CA LEU A 138 -13.45 -2.05 -0.91
C LEU A 138 -13.06 -1.13 0.25
N GLU A 139 -12.01 -1.50 0.96
CA GLU A 139 -11.38 -0.69 2.00
C GLU A 139 -10.17 0.06 1.42
N CYS A 140 -9.89 1.25 1.98
CA CYS A 140 -8.79 2.10 1.53
C CYS A 140 -7.87 2.45 2.69
N GLY A 141 -6.58 2.40 2.41
CA GLY A 141 -5.52 2.64 3.37
C GLY A 141 -4.47 3.56 2.79
N VAL A 142 -3.93 4.43 3.63
CA VAL A 142 -2.77 5.24 3.29
C VAL A 142 -1.71 5.01 4.35
N PHE A 143 -0.50 4.68 3.92
CA PHE A 143 0.65 4.49 4.80
C PHE A 143 1.80 5.42 4.41
N THR A 144 2.22 6.31 5.31
CA THR A 144 3.24 7.32 4.99
C THR A 144 4.31 7.47 6.05
N THR A 145 5.29 8.32 5.77
CA THR A 145 6.25 8.79 6.78
C THR A 145 5.83 10.07 7.52
N ASP A 146 4.62 10.56 7.27
CA ASP A 146 4.12 11.82 7.79
C ASP A 146 2.92 11.59 8.70
N PRO A 147 3.06 11.77 10.03
CA PRO A 147 1.99 11.52 10.98
C PRO A 147 0.89 12.59 10.93
N GLU A 148 1.13 13.73 10.27
CA GLU A 148 0.10 14.76 10.09
C GLU A 148 -0.88 14.43 8.96
N ILE A 149 -0.78 13.24 8.37
CA ILE A 149 -1.68 12.83 7.31
C ILE A 149 -3.02 12.39 7.90
N ASP A 150 -4.06 13.16 7.57
CA ASP A 150 -5.42 12.87 7.99
C ASP A 150 -6.36 13.11 6.83
N TRP A 151 -7.32 12.22 6.66
CA TRP A 151 -8.33 12.34 5.61
C TRP A 151 -9.50 13.15 6.13
N ARG A 152 -9.80 14.27 5.48
CA ARG A 152 -10.89 15.18 5.87
C ARG A 152 -12.07 15.18 4.89
N GLY A 153 -12.17 14.17 4.01
CA GLY A 153 -13.22 14.09 3.01
C GLY A 153 -14.42 13.27 3.47
N ASP A 154 -15.62 13.74 3.12
CA ASP A 154 -16.89 13.22 3.67
C ASP A 154 -17.37 11.88 3.08
N SER A 155 -16.72 11.34 2.03
CA SER A 155 -17.32 10.29 1.19
C SER A 155 -16.63 8.92 1.24
N ILE A 156 -15.41 8.81 1.77
CA ILE A 156 -14.64 7.56 1.76
C ILE A 156 -13.88 7.42 3.08
N ASN A 157 -14.21 6.39 3.86
CA ASN A 157 -13.38 6.01 4.99
C ASN A 157 -12.04 5.48 4.48
N VAL A 158 -10.99 6.30 4.60
CA VAL A 158 -9.61 5.90 4.35
C VAL A 158 -8.90 5.77 5.70
N THR A 159 -8.39 4.59 5.99
CA THR A 159 -7.62 4.37 7.22
C THR A 159 -6.19 4.88 7.02
N THR A 160 -5.75 5.84 7.83
CA THR A 160 -4.40 6.38 7.78
C THR A 160 -3.52 5.75 8.84
N LYS A 161 -2.28 5.41 8.44
CA LYS A 161 -1.22 4.92 9.32
C LYS A 161 0.10 5.55 8.90
N SER A 162 1.05 5.62 9.81
CA SER A 162 2.36 6.21 9.52
C SER A 162 3.47 5.58 10.35
N VAL A 163 4.70 5.72 9.86
CA VAL A 163 5.95 5.44 10.60
C VAL A 163 6.86 6.66 10.49
N SER A 164 7.53 7.09 11.56
CA SER A 164 8.47 8.21 11.40
C SER A 164 9.68 7.80 10.56
N ILE A 165 10.30 8.75 9.84
CA ILE A 165 11.54 8.47 9.07
C ILE A 165 12.63 7.90 9.99
N ARG A 166 12.69 8.37 11.24
CA ARG A 166 13.62 7.87 12.25
C ARG A 166 13.36 6.40 12.58
N ASP A 167 12.11 6.03 12.86
CA ASP A 167 11.76 4.65 13.24
C ASP A 167 11.96 3.69 12.06
N LEU A 168 11.68 4.14 10.83
CA LEU A 168 11.94 3.39 9.61
C LEU A 168 13.44 3.06 9.45
N GLU A 169 14.32 4.04 9.64
CA GLU A 169 15.77 3.84 9.57
C GLU A 169 16.31 2.97 10.72
N GLN A 170 15.82 3.18 11.95
CA GLN A 170 16.18 2.35 13.10
C GLN A 170 15.78 0.88 12.89
N TRP A 171 14.58 0.65 12.35
CA TRP A 171 14.13 -0.69 11.97
C TRP A 171 15.06 -1.31 10.91
N ARG A 172 15.44 -0.54 9.88
CA ARG A 172 16.33 -1.03 8.82
C ARG A 172 17.70 -1.43 9.38
N ILE A 173 18.30 -0.59 10.24
CA ILE A 173 19.62 -0.85 10.84
C ILE A 173 19.59 -2.08 11.73
N SER A 174 18.58 -2.21 12.60
CA SER A 174 18.47 -3.36 13.51
C SER A 174 18.33 -4.69 12.76
N ARG A 175 17.59 -4.70 11.64
CA ARG A 175 17.44 -5.88 10.77
C ARG A 175 18.72 -6.24 10.01
N LYS A 176 19.56 -5.26 9.64
CA LYS A 176 20.87 -5.52 9.04
C LYS A 176 21.83 -6.18 10.02
N ALA A 177 21.88 -5.68 11.25
CA ALA A 177 22.74 -6.24 12.30
C ALA A 177 22.45 -7.73 12.55
N PHE A 178 21.16 -8.11 12.58
CA PHE A 178 20.73 -9.49 12.78
C PHE A 178 21.10 -10.44 11.63
N ARG A 179 21.36 -9.95 10.41
CA ARG A 179 21.72 -10.77 9.24
C ARG A 179 23.23 -11.03 9.11
N HIS A 180 24.05 -10.37 9.93
CA HIS A 180 25.51 -10.51 9.93
C HIS A 180 26.05 -11.21 11.19
N THR A 181 25.15 -11.73 12.05
CA THR A 181 25.43 -12.60 13.19
C THR A 181 24.89 -13.99 12.90
#